data_AF-A0A444VM38-F1
#
_entry.id   AF-A0A444VM38-F1
#
_cell.length_a   1.000
_cell.length_b   1.000
_cell.length_c   1.000
_cell.angle_alpha   90.00
_cell.angle_beta   90.00
_cell.angle_gamma   90.00
#
_symmetry.space_group_name_H-M   'P 1'
#
loop_
_entity.id
_entity.type
_entity.pdbx_description
1 polymer ?
#
loop_
_entity_poly.entity_id
_entity_poly.type
_entity_poly.pdbx_seq_one_letter_code
_entity_poly.pdbx_strand_id
1 'polypeptide(L)'
;MDNRELVVQLIQQDLKHSQLTETLRHMGLDDGGLYALELITIVARLMDVPPYQMDDFAEVYGTFLDEAPQYPTTYLGEALLPVAEECYAALQKC
;
A
#
# COMPACT_ATOMS: atom_id res chain seq x y z
N MET A 1 -4.04 -4.88 21.52
CA MET A 1 -2.84 -5.35 20.80
C MET A 1 -2.45 -4.23 19.87
N ASP A 2 -1.20 -3.79 19.89
CA ASP A 2 -0.71 -2.83 18.91
C ASP A 2 -0.45 -3.59 17.60
N ASN A 3 -1.27 -3.32 16.57
CA ASN A 3 -1.14 -3.95 15.26
C ASN A 3 -0.16 -3.19 14.35
N ARG A 4 0.53 -2.15 14.85
CA ARG A 4 1.41 -1.28 14.04
C ARG A 4 2.35 -2.07 13.13
N GLU A 5 3.10 -3.01 13.69
CA GLU A 5 4.09 -3.77 12.92
C GLU A 5 3.42 -4.59 11.80
N LEU A 6 2.30 -5.26 12.10
CA LEU A 6 1.54 -6.02 11.11
C LEU A 6 0.97 -5.10 10.01
N VAL A 7 0.42 -3.95 10.39
CA VAL A 7 -0.13 -2.98 9.43
C VAL A 7 0.96 -2.46 8.51
N VAL A 8 2.10 -2.06 9.05
CA VAL A 8 3.25 -1.59 8.25
C VAL A 8 3.74 -2.69 7.31
N GLN A 9 3.83 -3.94 7.76
CA GLN A 9 4.21 -5.07 6.91
C GLN A 9 3.19 -5.33 5.79
N LEU A 10 1.89 -5.22 6.07
CA LEU A 10 0.84 -5.36 5.04
C LEU A 10 0.93 -4.24 3.99
N ILE A 11 1.09 -2.99 4.43
CA ILE A 11 1.29 -1.85 3.53
C ILE A 11 2.55 -2.08 2.67
N GLN A 12 3.66 -2.52 3.27
CA GLN A 12 4.89 -2.80 2.53
C GLN A 12 4.69 -3.88 1.44
N GLN A 13 3.92 -4.93 1.72
CA GLN A 13 3.62 -5.95 0.71
C GLN A 13 2.75 -5.40 -0.43
N ASP A 14 1.78 -4.55 -0.12
CA ASP A 14 0.93 -3.95 -1.15
C ASP A 14 1.72 -2.96 -2.04
N LEU A 15 2.59 -2.15 -1.43
CA LEU A 15 3.53 -1.28 -2.16
C LEU A 15 4.45 -2.09 -3.08
N LYS A 16 4.99 -3.21 -2.60
CA LYS A 16 5.85 -4.09 -3.40
C LYS A 16 5.08 -4.68 -4.59
N HIS A 17 3.82 -5.05 -4.36
CA HIS A 17 2.94 -5.55 -5.39
C HIS A 17 2.62 -4.46 -6.43
N SER A 18 2.26 -3.25 -5.99
CA SER A 18 2.05 -2.09 -6.87
C SER A 18 3.28 -1.77 -7.72
N GLN A 19 4.47 -1.76 -7.12
CA GLN A 19 5.73 -1.56 -7.84
C GLN A 19 5.92 -2.61 -8.95
N LEU A 20 5.58 -3.88 -8.67
CA LEU A 20 5.68 -4.96 -9.67
C LEU A 20 4.66 -4.77 -10.81
N THR A 21 3.38 -4.61 -10.49
CA THR A 21 2.32 -4.50 -11.50
C THR A 21 2.49 -3.26 -12.36
N GLU A 22 2.93 -2.15 -11.77
CA GLU A 22 3.22 -0.92 -12.51
C GLU A 22 4.41 -1.09 -13.46
N THR A 23 5.46 -1.77 -13.01
CA THR A 23 6.61 -2.06 -13.86
C THR A 23 6.19 -2.93 -15.05
N LEU A 24 5.37 -3.95 -14.81
CA LEU A 24 4.81 -4.79 -15.87
C LEU A 24 3.94 -3.98 -16.85
N ARG A 25 3.11 -3.06 -16.35
CA ARG A 25 2.30 -2.15 -17.16
C ARG A 25 3.14 -1.30 -18.09
N HIS A 26 4.22 -0.70 -17.60
CA HIS A 26 5.15 0.06 -18.44
C HIS A 26 5.83 -0.78 -19.53
N MET A 27 5.93 -2.10 -19.35
CA MET A 27 6.45 -3.04 -20.34
C MET A 27 5.38 -3.58 -21.30
N GLY A 28 4.10 -3.19 -21.13
CA GLY A 28 2.97 -3.77 -21.87
C GLY A 28 2.67 -5.22 -21.49
N LEU A 29 3.02 -5.61 -20.26
CA LEU A 29 2.85 -6.95 -19.68
C LEU A 29 1.84 -6.96 -18.53
N ASP A 30 0.94 -5.97 -18.46
CA ASP A 30 -0.13 -5.94 -17.48
C ASP A 30 -1.40 -6.65 -17.96
N ASP A 31 -2.33 -6.76 -17.02
CA ASP A 31 -3.67 -7.32 -17.20
C ASP A 31 -4.76 -6.24 -17.18
N GLY A 32 -4.38 -4.95 -17.24
CA GLY A 32 -5.29 -3.83 -17.06
C GLY A 32 -5.68 -3.55 -15.61
N GLY A 33 -4.92 -4.04 -14.63
CA GLY A 33 -5.15 -3.78 -13.21
C GLY A 33 -6.12 -4.77 -12.54
N LEU A 34 -6.26 -6.00 -13.06
CA LEU A 34 -7.11 -7.02 -12.43
C LEU A 34 -6.44 -7.68 -11.22
N TYR A 35 -5.10 -7.73 -11.21
CA TYR A 35 -4.33 -8.16 -10.05
C TYR A 35 -4.28 -7.01 -9.04
N ALA A 36 -5.25 -6.97 -8.14
CA ALA A 36 -5.19 -6.20 -6.90
C ALA A 36 -5.26 -7.15 -5.71
N LEU A 37 -4.48 -6.89 -4.65
CA LEU A 37 -4.45 -7.75 -3.46
C LEU A 37 -5.58 -7.43 -2.47
N GLU A 38 -6.24 -6.27 -2.61
CA GLU A 38 -7.27 -5.79 -1.69
C GLU A 38 -6.80 -5.67 -0.22
N LEU A 39 -5.48 -5.54 0.01
CA LEU A 39 -4.92 -5.45 1.37
C LEU A 39 -5.37 -4.19 2.10
N ILE A 40 -5.72 -3.14 1.37
CA ILE A 40 -6.33 -1.93 1.92
C ILE A 40 -7.53 -2.22 2.83
N THR A 41 -8.37 -3.20 2.48
CA THR A 41 -9.54 -3.57 3.30
C THR A 41 -9.16 -4.26 4.61
N ILE A 42 -8.05 -4.99 4.61
CA ILE A 42 -7.48 -5.64 5.79
C ILE A 42 -6.83 -4.60 6.68
N VAL A 43 -6.06 -3.67 6.10
CA VAL A 43 -5.43 -2.58 6.84
C VAL A 43 -6.49 -1.68 7.49
N ALA A 44 -7.52 -1.27 6.76
CA ALA A 44 -8.63 -0.47 7.28
C ALA A 44 -9.30 -1.16 8.49
N ARG A 45 -9.52 -2.47 8.41
CA ARG A 45 -10.07 -3.26 9.53
C ARG A 45 -9.12 -3.30 10.73
N LEU A 46 -7.83 -3.48 10.51
CA LEU A 46 -6.82 -3.54 11.59
C LEU A 46 -6.60 -2.18 12.27
N MET A 47 -6.93 -1.09 11.58
CA MET A 47 -6.88 0.30 12.07
C MET A 47 -8.24 0.80 12.59
N ASP A 48 -9.25 -0.06 12.67
CA ASP A 48 -10.61 0.28 13.11
C ASP A 48 -11.25 1.46 12.35
N VAL A 49 -10.96 1.58 11.05
CA VAL A 49 -11.48 2.66 10.19
C VAL A 49 -13.00 2.50 10.03
N PRO A 50 -13.79 3.53 10.39
CA PRO A 50 -15.23 3.48 10.23
C PRO A 50 -15.64 3.66 8.76
N PRO A 51 -16.80 3.10 8.34
CA PRO A 51 -17.20 3.12 6.93
C PRO A 51 -17.29 4.51 6.28
N TYR A 52 -17.61 5.56 7.07
CA TYR A 52 -17.73 6.92 6.56
C TYR A 52 -16.38 7.61 6.27
N GLN A 53 -15.26 7.04 6.74
CA GLN A 53 -13.89 7.50 6.44
C GLN A 53 -13.21 6.64 5.36
N MET A 54 -13.89 5.62 4.82
CA MET A 54 -13.25 4.67 3.91
C MET A 54 -12.78 5.33 2.61
N ASP A 55 -13.51 6.32 2.10
CA ASP A 55 -13.14 7.03 0.88
C ASP A 55 -11.84 7.84 1.08
N ASP A 56 -11.77 8.64 2.16
CA ASP A 56 -10.57 9.42 2.51
C ASP A 56 -9.37 8.51 2.81
N PHE A 57 -9.62 7.40 3.52
CA PHE A 57 -8.61 6.38 3.80
C PHE A 57 -8.08 5.76 2.50
N ALA A 58 -8.97 5.47 1.54
CA ALA A 58 -8.61 4.92 0.25
C ALA A 58 -7.82 5.88 -0.63
N GLU A 59 -8.16 7.17 -0.60
CA GLU A 59 -7.42 8.21 -1.31
C GLU A 59 -5.98 8.35 -0.79
N VAL A 60 -5.81 8.42 0.53
CA VAL A 60 -4.48 8.50 1.14
C VAL A 60 -3.67 7.25 0.84
N TYR A 61 -4.24 6.06 1.06
CA TYR A 61 -3.55 4.79 0.80
C TYR A 61 -3.14 4.65 -0.67
N GLY A 62 -4.06 4.98 -1.60
CA GLY A 62 -3.84 4.91 -3.04
C GLY A 62 -2.69 5.79 -3.51
N THR A 63 -2.53 6.98 -2.92
CA THR A 63 -1.41 7.88 -3.23
C THR A 63 -0.05 7.20 -3.00
N PHE A 64 0.10 6.46 -1.89
CA PHE A 64 1.34 5.73 -1.64
C PHE A 64 1.54 4.54 -2.58
N LEU A 65 0.46 3.86 -2.99
CA LEU A 65 0.54 2.80 -4.00
C LEU A 65 1.03 3.33 -5.35
N ASP A 66 0.55 4.51 -5.76
CA ASP A 66 0.95 5.17 -7.00
C ASP A 66 2.41 5.66 -6.96
N GLU A 67 2.92 5.98 -5.77
CA GLU A 67 4.31 6.42 -5.57
C GLU A 67 5.32 5.26 -5.45
N ALA A 68 4.89 4.07 -5.04
CA ALA A 68 5.76 2.89 -4.86
C ALA A 68 6.73 2.58 -6.03
N PRO A 69 6.34 2.75 -7.32
CA PRO A 69 7.21 2.55 -8.48
C PRO A 69 8.37 3.55 -8.59
N GLN A 70 8.32 4.67 -7.86
CA GLN A 70 9.38 5.70 -7.87
C GLN A 70 10.58 5.32 -6.99
N TYR A 71 10.42 4.32 -6.12
CA TYR A 71 11.45 3.83 -5.22
C TYR A 71 12.25 2.67 -5.83
N PRO A 72 13.51 2.45 -5.43
CA PRO A 72 14.31 1.32 -5.92
C PRO A 72 13.67 -0.05 -5.62
N THR A 73 13.66 -0.94 -6.60
CA THR A 73 13.28 -2.35 -6.39
C THR A 73 14.38 -3.09 -5.62
N THR A 74 14.00 -3.73 -4.52
CA THR A 74 14.90 -4.57 -3.71
C THR A 74 14.27 -5.94 -3.43
N TYR A 75 15.08 -6.91 -3.02
CA TYR A 75 14.63 -8.31 -2.89
C TYR A 75 13.48 -8.48 -1.86
N LEU A 76 13.62 -7.88 -0.68
CA LEU A 76 12.60 -7.94 0.38
C LEU A 76 11.73 -6.68 0.45
N GLY A 77 11.93 -5.70 -0.44
CA GLY A 77 11.22 -4.41 -0.37
C GLY A 77 11.72 -3.50 0.74
N GLU A 78 12.97 -3.66 1.19
CA GLU A 78 13.61 -2.84 2.23
C GLU A 78 13.54 -1.34 1.91
N ALA A 79 13.61 -0.95 0.63
CA ALA A 79 13.47 0.44 0.20
C ALA A 79 12.04 1.01 0.38
N LEU A 80 11.04 0.14 0.47
CA LEU A 80 9.63 0.51 0.67
C LEU A 80 9.22 0.52 2.14
N LEU A 81 10.06 0.02 3.06
CA LEU A 81 9.73 0.04 4.48
C LEU A 81 9.49 1.46 5.02
N PRO A 82 10.35 2.46 4.72
CA PRO A 82 10.09 3.84 5.16
C PRO A 82 8.79 4.41 4.56
N VAL A 83 8.46 4.05 3.33
CA VAL A 83 7.23 4.47 2.64
C VAL A 83 6.00 3.87 3.31
N ALA A 84 6.07 2.60 3.73
CA ALA A 84 5.00 1.95 4.48
C ALA A 84 4.79 2.58 5.86
N GLU A 85 5.87 2.98 6.54
CA GLU A 85 5.79 3.70 7.81
C GLU A 85 5.19 5.10 7.65
N GLU A 86 5.54 5.81 6.56
CA GLU A 86 4.97 7.11 6.24
C GLU A 86 3.48 7.01 5.88
N CYS A 87 3.10 6.01 5.08
CA CYS A 87 1.71 5.69 4.78
C CYS A 87 0.92 5.43 6.07
N TYR A 88 1.42 4.55 6.94
CA TYR A 88 0.78 4.31 8.24
C TYR A 88 0.59 5.59 9.06
N ALA A 89 1.63 6.43 9.14
CA ALA A 89 1.56 7.70 9.86
C ALA A 89 0.61 8.72 9.23
N ALA A 90 0.41 8.68 7.91
CA ALA A 90 -0.58 9.49 7.20
C ALA A 90 -2.01 8.99 7.49
N LEU A 91 -2.24 7.68 7.43
CA LEU A 91 -3.53 7.05 7.70
C LEU A 91 -3.99 7.25 9.15
N GLN A 92 -3.06 7.35 10.11
CA GLN A 92 -3.39 7.70 11.50
C GLN A 92 -3.97 9.11 11.69
N LYS A 93 -3.89 9.97 10.66
CA LYS A 93 -4.41 11.33 10.66
C LYS A 93 -5.73 11.47 9.89
N CYS A 94 -6.22 10.39 9.26
CA CYS A 94 -7.52 10.33 8.61
C CYS A 94 -8.68 10.29 9.61
#